data_AF-A0A7L2YNJ3-F1
#
_entry.id   AF-A0A7L2YNJ3-F1
#
_cell.length_a   1.000
_cell.length_b   1.000
_cell.length_c   1.000
_cell.angle_alpha   90.00
_cell.angle_beta   90.00
_cell.angle_gamma   90.00
#
_symmetry.space_group_name_H-M   'P 1'
#
loop_
_entity.id
_entity.type
_entity.pdbx_description
1 polymer ?
#
loop_
_entity_poly.entity_id
_entity_poly.type
_entity_poly.pdbx_seq_one_letter_code
_entity_poly.pdbx_strand_id
1 'polypeptide(L)'
;RHHYNESLRLLQSGKEFVKNKQPIERSTEDSLSCQHPVLPELKLLCGADFLQTFKTPNLWKEEHIKEIVERFGLVCISRAGSDPAKYINESDLLAKFQHNIFLVKEWVQNEISATQIRYALRRGLSVKYLIPDSVISYITHHNIYTEESERKNEADLLQPLKLHKTVNPLND
;
A
#
# COMPACT_ATOMS: atom_id res chain seq x y z
N ARG A 1 4.03 2.78 -22.24
CA ARG A 1 4.71 4.08 -21.98
C ARG A 1 4.16 5.25 -22.82
N HIS A 2 3.48 5.02 -23.95
CA HIS A 2 2.92 6.11 -24.78
C HIS A 2 1.65 6.77 -24.21
N HIS A 3 0.74 6.00 -23.60
CA HIS A 3 -0.55 6.51 -23.12
C HIS A 3 -0.44 7.61 -22.05
N TYR A 4 0.56 7.54 -21.16
CA TYR A 4 0.72 8.52 -20.08
C TYR A 4 1.12 9.92 -20.59
N ASN A 5 1.95 9.96 -21.62
CA ASN A 5 2.43 11.22 -22.20
C ASN A 5 1.34 11.91 -23.03
N GLU A 6 0.38 11.15 -23.54
CA GLU A 6 -0.75 11.68 -24.33
C GLU A 6 -1.74 12.42 -23.44
N SER A 7 -2.04 11.87 -22.25
CA SER A 7 -2.88 12.53 -21.24
C SER A 7 -2.29 13.84 -20.74
N LEU A 8 -0.96 13.92 -20.58
CA LEU A 8 -0.27 15.16 -20.18
C LEU A 8 -0.33 16.26 -21.25
N ARG A 9 -0.33 15.90 -22.54
CA ARG A 9 -0.43 16.87 -23.64
C ARG A 9 -1.82 17.50 -23.75
N LEU A 10 -2.89 16.73 -23.53
CA LEU A 10 -4.27 17.23 -23.54
C LEU A 10 -4.55 18.23 -22.42
N LEU A 11 -3.92 18.05 -21.26
CA LEU A 11 -3.99 18.98 -20.13
C LEU A 11 -3.29 20.33 -20.39
N GLN A 12 -2.30 20.35 -21.27
CA GLN A 12 -1.53 21.56 -21.58
C GLN A 12 -2.19 22.40 -22.69
N SER A 13 -2.86 21.78 -23.67
CA SER A 13 -3.51 22.53 -24.76
C SER A 13 -4.78 23.27 -24.33
N GLY A 14 -5.40 22.90 -23.21
CA GLY A 14 -6.61 23.54 -22.69
C GLY A 14 -6.41 24.94 -22.07
N LYS A 15 -5.17 25.43 -21.96
CA LYS A 15 -4.86 26.68 -21.24
C LYS A 15 -4.75 27.96 -22.09
N GLU A 16 -4.89 27.89 -23.42
CA GLU A 16 -4.61 29.06 -24.29
C GLU A 16 -5.81 29.75 -24.96
N PHE A 17 -7.06 29.36 -24.70
CA PHE A 17 -8.17 29.84 -25.54
C PHE A 17 -9.41 30.35 -24.81
N VAL A 18 -9.30 31.40 -23.98
CA VAL A 18 -10.46 32.26 -23.65
C VAL A 18 -10.03 33.72 -23.44
N LYS A 19 -10.04 34.53 -24.51
CA LYS A 19 -10.26 35.98 -24.42
C LYS A 19 -11.29 36.39 -25.47
N ASN A 20 -12.31 37.08 -24.98
CA ASN A 20 -13.31 37.89 -25.69
C ASN A 20 -14.53 37.17 -26.28
N LYS A 21 -15.69 37.32 -25.61
CA LYS A 21 -16.86 38.12 -26.07
C LYS A 21 -18.06 37.95 -25.12
N GLN A 22 -18.80 39.03 -24.89
CA GLN A 22 -20.16 39.12 -24.31
C GLN A 22 -21.03 39.96 -25.29
N PRO A 23 -22.38 40.06 -25.16
CA PRO A 23 -23.35 39.31 -24.33
C PRO A 23 -24.58 38.83 -25.13
N ILE A 24 -25.46 38.02 -24.51
CA ILE A 24 -26.95 38.09 -24.60
C ILE A 24 -27.54 37.25 -23.47
N GLU A 25 -28.44 37.85 -22.70
CA GLU A 25 -29.12 37.30 -21.52
C GLU A 25 -30.17 36.23 -21.89
N ARG A 26 -30.17 35.13 -21.13
CA ARG A 26 -31.42 34.51 -20.66
C ARG A 26 -31.14 33.69 -19.40
N SER A 27 -31.88 34.03 -18.35
CA SER A 27 -31.80 33.51 -16.99
C SER A 27 -32.30 32.07 -16.88
N THR A 28 -31.44 31.17 -16.39
CA THR A 28 -31.84 29.98 -15.61
C THR A 28 -30.71 29.66 -14.64
N GLU A 29 -31.10 29.41 -13.40
CA GLU A 29 -30.26 29.20 -12.22
C GLU A 29 -29.32 28.00 -12.40
N ASP A 30 -28.08 28.24 -12.84
CA ASP A 30 -27.03 27.22 -12.80
C ASP A 30 -26.32 27.26 -11.46
N SER A 31 -26.48 26.16 -10.74
CA SER A 31 -25.79 25.85 -9.50
C SER A 31 -24.28 26.00 -9.70
N LEU A 32 -23.66 26.91 -8.94
CA LEU A 32 -22.23 27.19 -8.95
C LEU A 32 -21.44 25.89 -8.80
N SER A 33 -20.92 25.36 -9.91
CA SER A 33 -20.01 24.22 -9.90
C SER A 33 -18.70 24.67 -9.24
N CYS A 34 -18.48 24.23 -8.01
CA CYS A 34 -17.26 24.50 -7.26
C CYS A 34 -16.09 23.78 -7.97
N GLN A 35 -15.36 24.49 -8.83
CA GLN A 35 -14.11 23.98 -9.40
C GLN A 35 -13.01 24.00 -8.34
N HIS A 36 -13.11 23.12 -7.35
CA HIS A 36 -11.99 22.84 -6.46
C HIS A 36 -10.99 21.95 -7.19
N PRO A 37 -9.70 22.31 -7.25
CA PRO A 37 -8.68 21.40 -7.75
C PRO A 37 -8.64 20.19 -6.82
N VAL A 38 -8.98 19.01 -7.36
CA VAL A 38 -8.86 17.74 -6.65
C VAL A 38 -7.36 17.51 -6.42
N LEU A 39 -6.91 17.71 -5.18
CA LEU A 39 -5.53 17.43 -4.80
C LEU A 39 -5.34 15.91 -4.66
N PRO A 40 -4.21 15.35 -5.14
CA PRO A 40 -3.95 13.94 -4.97
C PRO A 40 -3.75 13.58 -3.49
N GLU A 41 -4.35 12.48 -3.07
CA GLU A 41 -4.16 11.92 -1.73
C GLU A 41 -3.14 10.78 -1.76
N LEU A 42 -2.31 10.69 -0.71
CA LEU A 42 -1.42 9.58 -0.48
C LEU A 42 -2.06 8.59 0.50
N LYS A 43 -2.19 7.32 0.11
CA LYS A 43 -2.68 6.24 0.97
C LYS A 43 -1.71 5.06 0.96
N LEU A 44 -1.64 4.34 2.08
CA LEU A 44 -0.85 3.13 2.21
C LEU A 44 -1.64 1.92 1.67
N LEU A 45 -1.16 1.31 0.59
CA LEU A 45 -1.69 0.04 0.08
C LEU A 45 -1.01 -1.13 0.79
N CYS A 46 -1.78 -2.02 1.40
CA CYS A 46 -1.25 -3.19 2.09
C CYS A 46 -2.21 -4.39 2.09
N GLY A 47 -1.71 -5.56 2.50
CA GLY A 47 -2.54 -6.73 2.78
C GLY A 47 -3.10 -6.74 4.21
N ALA A 48 -4.07 -7.61 4.45
CA ALA A 48 -4.63 -7.83 5.79
C ALA A 48 -3.61 -8.42 6.79
N ASP A 49 -2.63 -9.17 6.30
CA ASP A 49 -1.48 -9.66 7.07
C ASP A 49 -0.65 -8.50 7.64
N PHE A 50 -0.37 -7.48 6.83
CA PHE A 50 0.32 -6.26 7.27
C PHE A 50 -0.50 -5.50 8.31
N LEU A 51 -1.81 -5.31 8.09
CA LEU A 51 -2.68 -4.60 9.03
C LEU A 51 -2.70 -5.27 10.42
N GLN A 52 -2.69 -6.61 10.47
CA GLN A 52 -2.62 -7.35 11.73
C GLN A 52 -1.34 -7.08 12.52
N THR A 53 -0.23 -6.76 11.83
CA THR A 53 1.05 -6.48 12.50
C THR A 53 1.01 -5.24 13.41
N PHE A 54 0.03 -4.35 13.25
CA PHE A 54 -0.18 -3.22 14.18
C PHE A 54 -0.42 -3.66 15.61
N LYS A 55 -0.92 -4.88 15.83
CA LYS A 55 -1.09 -5.46 17.18
C LYS A 55 0.18 -6.11 17.72
N THR A 56 1.22 -6.29 16.90
CA THR A 56 2.46 -6.92 17.33
C THR A 56 3.21 -5.98 18.29
N PRO A 57 3.43 -6.39 19.55
CA PRO A 57 4.09 -5.55 20.54
C PRO A 57 5.48 -5.10 20.04
N ASN A 58 5.79 -3.82 20.25
CA ASN A 58 7.10 -3.23 19.93
C ASN A 58 7.47 -3.20 18.43
N LEU A 59 6.57 -3.61 17.53
CA LEU A 59 6.82 -3.53 16.08
C LEU A 59 6.48 -2.15 15.52
N TRP A 60 5.43 -1.54 16.06
CA TRP A 60 4.92 -0.24 15.66
C TRP A 60 4.84 0.68 16.86
N LYS A 61 5.19 1.95 16.65
CA LYS A 61 4.90 3.00 17.61
C LYS A 61 3.46 3.46 17.40
N GLU A 62 2.71 3.66 18.48
CA GLU A 62 1.30 4.03 18.42
C GLU A 62 1.09 5.37 17.69
N GLU A 63 2.01 6.32 17.86
CA GLU A 63 1.98 7.60 17.16
C GLU A 63 2.13 7.45 15.63
N HIS A 64 2.91 6.48 15.16
CA HIS A 64 3.07 6.23 13.73
C HIS A 64 1.82 5.57 13.14
N ILE A 65 1.20 4.64 13.88
CA ILE A 65 -0.07 4.02 13.44
C ILE A 65 -1.14 5.11 13.31
N LYS A 66 -1.26 5.97 14.34
CA LYS A 66 -2.19 7.11 14.32
C LYS A 66 -1.97 8.00 13.11
N GLU A 67 -0.73 8.41 12.85
CA GLU A 67 -0.40 9.27 11.71
C GLU A 67 -0.80 8.62 10.36
N ILE A 68 -0.52 7.33 10.19
CA ILE A 68 -0.87 6.59 8.98
C ILE A 68 -2.39 6.62 8.75
N VAL A 69 -3.20 6.30 9.75
CA VAL A 69 -4.66 6.19 9.57
C VAL A 69 -5.40 7.53 9.61
N GLU A 70 -4.87 8.52 10.34
CA GLU A 70 -5.47 9.85 10.45
C GLU A 70 -5.12 10.75 9.26
N ARG A 71 -3.83 10.84 8.91
CA ARG A 71 -3.34 11.83 7.93
C ARG A 71 -3.34 11.33 6.49
N PHE A 72 -3.05 10.06 6.28
CA PHE A 72 -2.89 9.48 4.93
C PHE A 72 -4.08 8.59 4.56
N GLY A 73 -4.31 7.57 5.39
CA GLY A 73 -5.29 6.52 5.15
C GLY A 73 -4.66 5.25 4.61
N LEU A 74 -5.45 4.18 4.64
CA LEU A 74 -4.99 2.84 4.36
C LEU A 74 -5.96 2.14 3.41
N VAL A 75 -5.43 1.43 2.42
CA VAL A 75 -6.18 0.56 1.51
C VAL A 75 -5.72 -0.86 1.78
N CYS A 76 -6.57 -1.65 2.43
CA CYS A 76 -6.26 -3.02 2.85
C CYS A 76 -6.92 -4.02 1.90
N ILE A 77 -6.12 -4.86 1.26
CA ILE A 77 -6.62 -5.98 0.45
C ILE A 77 -6.75 -7.21 1.35
N SER A 78 -7.97 -7.73 1.49
CA SER A 78 -8.25 -8.93 2.27
C SER A 78 -8.05 -10.20 1.44
N ARG A 79 -7.28 -11.15 1.96
CA ARG A 79 -7.20 -12.53 1.45
C ARG A 79 -8.19 -13.43 2.17
N ALA A 80 -8.47 -14.59 1.59
CA ALA A 80 -9.34 -15.58 2.22
C ALA A 80 -8.76 -16.05 3.56
N GLY A 81 -9.61 -16.10 4.59
CA GLY A 81 -9.19 -16.45 5.96
C GLY A 81 -8.71 -15.28 6.82
N SER A 82 -8.63 -14.06 6.27
CA SER A 82 -8.39 -12.84 7.05
C SER A 82 -9.66 -12.01 7.19
N ASP A 83 -9.96 -11.52 8.40
CA ASP A 83 -11.08 -10.61 8.67
C ASP A 83 -10.57 -9.23 9.13
N PRO A 84 -10.14 -8.36 8.18
CA PRO A 84 -9.64 -7.03 8.51
C PRO A 84 -10.70 -6.13 9.18
N ALA A 85 -11.99 -6.37 8.94
CA ALA A 85 -13.05 -5.60 9.58
C ALA A 85 -13.09 -5.88 11.09
N LYS A 86 -13.00 -7.16 11.48
CA LYS A 86 -12.88 -7.53 12.90
C LYS A 86 -11.66 -6.88 13.56
N TYR A 87 -10.50 -6.90 12.92
CA TYR A 87 -9.28 -6.31 13.49
C TYR A 87 -9.38 -4.80 13.70
N ILE A 88 -10.04 -4.09 12.78
CA ILE A 88 -10.29 -2.64 12.90
C ILE A 88 -11.21 -2.36 14.09
N ASN A 89 -12.30 -3.11 14.23
CA ASN A 89 -13.27 -2.93 15.32
C ASN A 89 -12.69 -3.24 16.70
N GLU A 90 -11.75 -4.18 16.79
CA GLU A 90 -11.06 -4.54 18.04
C GLU A 90 -10.02 -3.50 18.49
N SER A 91 -9.68 -2.51 17.67
CA SER A 91 -8.72 -1.46 18.00
C SER A 91 -9.42 -0.10 18.06
N ASP A 92 -9.45 0.51 19.23
CA ASP A 92 -10.10 1.82 19.43
C ASP A 92 -9.53 2.90 18.48
N LEU A 93 -8.21 2.85 18.24
CA LEU A 93 -7.52 3.76 17.32
C LEU A 93 -7.96 3.55 15.87
N LEU A 94 -7.98 2.30 15.39
CA LEU A 94 -8.38 2.00 14.01
C LEU A 94 -9.88 2.25 13.80
N ALA A 95 -10.72 1.85 14.75
CA ALA A 95 -12.16 2.09 14.71
C ALA A 95 -12.49 3.59 14.65
N LYS A 96 -11.78 4.43 15.41
CA LYS A 96 -11.94 5.89 15.37
C LYS A 96 -11.69 6.48 13.97
N PHE A 97 -10.70 5.96 13.25
CA PHE A 97 -10.32 6.43 11.91
C PHE A 97 -10.78 5.50 10.78
N GLN A 98 -11.79 4.66 11.02
CA GLN A 98 -12.28 3.67 10.05
C GLN A 98 -12.72 4.30 8.72
N HIS A 99 -13.18 5.55 8.73
CA HIS A 99 -13.61 6.29 7.54
C HIS A 99 -12.47 6.52 6.53
N ASN A 100 -11.20 6.42 6.97
CA ASN A 100 -10.00 6.56 6.14
C ASN A 100 -9.31 5.21 5.88
N ILE A 101 -9.95 4.09 6.25
CA ILE A 101 -9.46 2.73 6.04
C ILE A 101 -10.38 2.02 5.05
N PHE A 102 -9.88 1.75 3.86
CA PHE A 102 -10.63 1.14 2.76
C PHE A 102 -10.34 -0.36 2.70
N LEU A 103 -11.35 -1.17 2.96
CA LEU A 103 -11.26 -2.63 2.82
C LEU A 103 -11.63 -3.04 1.40
N VAL A 104 -10.70 -3.68 0.71
CA VAL A 104 -10.87 -4.20 -0.65
C VAL A 104 -10.88 -5.72 -0.60
N LYS A 105 -12.00 -6.30 -0.99
CA LYS A 105 -12.15 -7.75 -1.05
C LYS A 105 -11.53 -8.30 -2.33
N GLU A 106 -10.58 -9.22 -2.19
CA GLU A 106 -10.09 -10.03 -3.31
C GLU A 106 -11.08 -11.17 -3.58
N TRP A 107 -11.73 -11.16 -4.75
CA TRP A 107 -12.70 -12.20 -5.14
C TRP A 107 -12.03 -13.44 -5.76
N VAL A 108 -10.88 -13.26 -6.39
CA VAL A 108 -10.09 -14.33 -6.99
C VAL A 108 -8.84 -14.51 -6.15
N GLN A 109 -8.79 -15.62 -5.41
CA GLN A 109 -7.69 -15.89 -4.48
C GLN A 109 -6.35 -15.97 -5.23
N ASN A 110 -5.41 -15.11 -4.86
CA ASN A 110 -4.03 -15.18 -5.31
C ASN A 110 -3.11 -15.48 -4.12
N GLU A 111 -2.87 -16.77 -3.88
CA GLU A 111 -2.06 -17.27 -2.76
C GLU A 111 -0.56 -17.33 -3.09
N ILE A 112 -0.08 -16.48 -4.00
CA ILE A 112 1.36 -16.36 -4.28
C ILE A 112 2.02 -15.55 -3.15
N SER A 113 3.03 -16.12 -2.52
CA SER A 113 3.87 -15.47 -1.50
C SER A 113 5.35 -15.52 -1.86
N ALA A 114 6.10 -14.48 -1.48
CA ALA A 114 7.55 -14.45 -1.69
C ALA A 114 8.26 -15.64 -1.01
N THR A 115 7.77 -16.09 0.15
CA THR A 115 8.31 -17.26 0.86
C THR A 115 8.18 -18.54 0.04
N GLN A 116 7.02 -18.80 -0.56
CA GLN A 116 6.82 -19.96 -1.42
C GLN A 116 7.66 -19.88 -2.71
N ILE A 117 7.81 -18.69 -3.29
CA ILE A 117 8.65 -18.48 -4.47
C ILE A 117 10.12 -18.81 -4.15
N ARG A 118 10.67 -18.26 -3.06
CA ARG A 118 12.06 -18.56 -2.64
C ARG A 118 12.25 -20.05 -2.35
N TYR A 119 11.29 -20.68 -1.67
CA TYR A 119 11.30 -22.11 -1.40
C TYR A 119 11.29 -22.96 -2.68
N ALA A 120 10.41 -22.67 -3.62
CA ALA A 120 10.31 -23.39 -4.88
C ALA A 120 11.62 -23.30 -5.69
N LEU A 121 12.19 -22.11 -5.78
CA LEU A 121 13.45 -21.85 -6.47
C LEU A 121 14.63 -22.63 -5.86
N ARG A 122 14.76 -22.66 -4.52
CA ARG A 122 15.81 -23.45 -3.84
C ARG A 122 15.71 -24.94 -4.12
N ARG A 123 14.51 -25.45 -4.37
CA ARG A 123 14.26 -26.86 -4.72
C ARG A 123 14.35 -27.16 -6.23
N GLY A 124 14.69 -26.16 -7.05
CA GLY A 124 14.71 -26.32 -8.51
C GLY A 124 13.32 -26.50 -9.13
N LEU A 125 12.25 -26.11 -8.43
CA LEU A 125 10.89 -26.15 -8.95
C LEU A 125 10.64 -24.95 -9.87
N SER A 126 9.80 -25.15 -10.88
CA SER A 126 9.41 -24.08 -11.78
C SER A 126 8.49 -23.08 -11.05
N VAL A 127 8.77 -21.79 -11.22
CA VAL A 127 7.91 -20.67 -10.79
C VAL A 127 7.29 -19.94 -11.99
N LYS A 128 7.30 -20.58 -13.17
CA LYS A 128 6.68 -20.02 -14.38
C LYS A 128 5.19 -19.76 -14.13
N TYR A 129 4.70 -18.64 -14.65
CA TYR A 129 3.33 -18.15 -14.47
C TYR A 129 2.98 -17.64 -13.05
N LEU A 130 3.87 -17.79 -12.06
CA LEU A 130 3.69 -17.19 -10.74
C LEU A 130 4.30 -15.79 -10.64
N ILE A 131 5.36 -15.54 -11.40
CA ILE A 131 6.06 -14.26 -11.50
C ILE A 131 6.42 -13.97 -12.97
N PRO A 132 6.69 -12.70 -13.35
CA PRO A 132 7.04 -12.36 -14.72
C PRO A 132 8.32 -13.04 -15.22
N ASP A 133 8.37 -13.44 -16.49
CA ASP A 133 9.52 -14.15 -17.10
C ASP A 133 10.83 -13.35 -17.01
N SER A 134 10.76 -12.03 -17.06
CA SER A 134 11.93 -11.15 -16.87
C SER A 134 12.50 -11.25 -15.45
N VAL A 135 11.64 -11.42 -14.44
CA VAL A 135 12.04 -11.59 -13.04
C VAL A 135 12.65 -12.98 -12.84
N ILE A 136 12.06 -14.02 -13.45
CA ILE A 136 12.63 -15.39 -13.44
C ILE A 136 14.04 -15.35 -14.02
N SER A 137 14.19 -14.76 -15.21
CA SER A 137 15.47 -14.64 -15.90
C SER A 137 16.52 -13.92 -15.05
N TYR A 138 16.13 -12.83 -14.39
CA TYR A 138 16.99 -12.07 -13.48
C TYR A 138 17.44 -12.90 -12.27
N ILE A 139 16.51 -13.58 -11.60
CA ILE A 139 16.80 -14.44 -10.44
C ILE A 139 17.77 -15.56 -10.84
N THR A 140 17.54 -16.22 -11.97
CA THR A 140 18.38 -17.32 -12.44
C THR A 140 19.77 -16.84 -12.82
N HIS A 141 19.89 -15.70 -13.52
CA HIS A 141 21.19 -15.16 -13.93
C HIS A 141 22.06 -14.74 -12.74
N HIS A 142 21.45 -14.18 -11.69
CA HIS A 142 22.16 -13.70 -10.51
C HIS A 142 22.19 -14.68 -9.33
N ASN A 143 21.55 -15.85 -9.45
CA ASN A 143 21.43 -16.86 -8.40
C ASN A 143 21.01 -16.28 -7.02
N ILE A 144 19.95 -15.46 -7.01
CA ILE A 144 19.60 -14.60 -5.86
C ILE A 144 19.09 -15.40 -4.64
N TYR A 145 18.40 -16.51 -4.88
CA TYR A 145 17.73 -17.28 -3.84
C TYR A 145 18.37 -18.67 -3.66
N THR A 146 19.21 -18.77 -2.63
CA THR A 146 19.96 -19.98 -2.22
C THR A 146 19.71 -20.31 -0.75
N GLU A 147 20.16 -21.48 -0.29
CA GLU A 147 20.14 -21.85 1.14
C GLU A 147 20.86 -20.83 2.02
N GLU A 148 21.97 -20.27 1.54
CA GLU A 148 22.71 -19.21 2.25
C GLU A 148 21.89 -17.92 2.34
N SER A 149 21.23 -17.53 1.25
CA SER A 149 20.41 -16.32 1.21
C SER A 149 19.22 -16.36 2.18
N GLU A 150 18.64 -17.53 2.43
CA GLU A 150 17.49 -17.67 3.33
C GLU A 150 17.91 -17.57 4.81
N ARG A 151 19.12 -18.05 5.14
CA ARG A 151 19.71 -17.93 6.49
C ARG A 151 20.25 -16.53 6.79
N LYS A 152 20.17 -15.60 5.83
CA LYS A 152 20.60 -14.22 6.05
C LYS A 152 19.74 -13.59 7.16
N ASN A 153 20.40 -13.07 8.19
CA ASN A 153 19.78 -12.48 9.38
C ASN A 153 19.03 -13.48 10.31
N GLU A 154 19.32 -14.78 10.25
CA GLU A 154 18.62 -15.81 11.08
C GLU A 154 18.68 -15.52 12.59
N ALA A 155 19.82 -15.02 13.08
CA ALA A 155 20.02 -14.68 14.50
C ALA A 155 19.72 -13.20 14.82
N ASP A 156 19.31 -12.42 13.82
CA ASP A 156 19.13 -10.98 13.94
C ASP A 156 17.67 -10.61 14.21
N LEU A 157 17.46 -9.75 15.20
CA LEU A 157 16.14 -9.15 15.41
C LEU A 157 15.79 -8.19 14.27
N LEU A 158 14.50 -8.11 13.95
CA LEU A 158 13.98 -7.10 13.04
C LEU A 158 14.30 -5.70 13.56
N GLN A 159 14.69 -4.80 12.65
CA GLN A 159 15.08 -3.42 12.98
C GLN A 159 14.09 -2.69 13.90
N PRO A 160 12.76 -2.72 13.65
CA PRO A 160 11.81 -2.07 14.56
C PRO A 160 11.88 -2.65 15.99
N LEU A 161 12.03 -3.97 16.13
CA LEU A 161 12.10 -4.64 17.43
C LEU A 161 13.41 -4.36 18.19
N LYS A 162 14.49 -3.99 17.48
CA LYS A 162 15.78 -3.63 18.11
C LYS A 162 15.68 -2.31 18.88
N LEU A 163 14.94 -1.32 18.35
CA LEU A 163 14.82 0.03 18.91
C LEU A 163 14.06 0.09 20.25
N HIS A 164 13.14 -0.84 20.49
CA HIS A 164 12.29 -0.85 21.68
C HIS A 164 12.90 -1.55 22.90
N LYS A 165 13.99 -2.32 22.74
CA LYS A 165 14.66 -3.00 23.86
C LYS A 165 15.53 -2.08 24.71
N THR A 166 15.98 -0.95 24.18
CA THR A 166 16.91 -0.04 24.87
C THR A 166 16.27 0.84 25.95
N VAL A 167 14.95 0.78 26.14
CA VAL A 167 14.22 1.70 27.05
C VAL A 167 13.97 1.10 28.45
N ASN A 168 14.32 -0.17 28.72
CA ASN A 168 14.24 -0.72 30.08
C ASN A 168 15.60 -1.20 30.59
N PRO A 169 16.27 -0.37 31.40
CA PRO A 169 16.88 -0.86 32.63
C PRO A 169 16.41 -0.03 33.83
N LEU A 170 15.67 -0.71 34.73
CA LEU A 170 15.68 -0.55 36.20
C LEU A 170 15.75 0.89 36.75
N ASN A 171 14.60 1.40 37.20
CA ASN A 171 14.51 2.27 38.37
C ASN A 171 13.46 1.67 39.31
N ASP A 172 13.91 0.77 40.18
CA ASP A 172 13.34 0.53 41.52
C ASP A 172 14.34 1.07 42.54
#